data_AF-F4BKA9-F1
#
_entry.id   AF-F4BKA9-F1
#
_cell.length_a   1.000
_cell.length_b   1.000
_cell.length_c   1.000
_cell.angle_alpha   90.00
_cell.angle_beta   90.00
_cell.angle_gamma   90.00
#
_symmetry.space_group_name_H-M   'P 1'
#
loop_
_entity.id
_entity.type
_entity.pdbx_description
1 polymer ?
#
loop_
_entity_poly.entity_id
_entity_poly.type
_entity_poly.pdbx_seq_one_letter_code
_entity_poly.pdbx_strand_id
1 'polypeptide(L)'
;MKDLILSATTIIGDDVVNYDGENLGKVKEIMLDTNTGEVAYVVVSFEGFLGMGDKLFAVPLKAFEIDTANKQFKLNKSKEELKNAPKLDKNNWPETTLDYW
;
A
#
# COMPACT_ATOMS: atom_id res chain seq x y z
N MET A 1 0.02 23.53 10.36
CA MET A 1 -0.26 22.48 9.35
C MET A 1 -1.60 21.87 9.73
N LYS A 2 -2.53 21.63 8.80
CA LYS A 2 -3.76 20.90 9.13
C LYS A 2 -3.39 19.43 9.21
N ASP A 3 -3.78 18.76 10.30
CA ASP A 3 -3.69 17.31 10.38
C ASP A 3 -4.56 16.72 9.26
N LEU A 4 -3.93 15.94 8.39
CA LEU A 4 -4.64 15.28 7.31
C LEU A 4 -5.25 13.98 7.88
N ILE A 5 -6.54 14.02 8.18
CA ILE A 5 -7.29 12.88 8.67
C ILE A 5 -8.22 12.40 7.56
N LEU A 6 -8.05 11.15 7.13
CA LEU A 6 -8.86 10.52 6.10
C LEU A 6 -9.56 9.30 6.70
N SER A 7 -10.81 9.06 6.28
CA SER A 7 -11.48 7.83 6.66
C SER A 7 -10.88 6.63 5.91
N ALA A 8 -10.88 5.45 6.54
CA ALA A 8 -10.46 4.22 5.87
C ALA A 8 -11.22 3.99 4.55
N THR A 9 -12.53 4.23 4.55
CA THR A 9 -13.39 4.12 3.36
C THR A 9 -13.02 5.11 2.25
N THR A 10 -12.42 6.25 2.60
CA THR A 10 -11.94 7.22 1.60
C THR A 10 -10.70 6.72 0.88
N ILE A 11 -9.80 6.04 1.59
CA ILE A 11 -8.48 5.66 1.06
C ILE A 11 -8.47 4.26 0.45
N ILE A 12 -9.36 3.36 0.88
CA ILE A 12 -9.50 2.04 0.26
C ILE A 12 -9.97 2.21 -1.19
N GLY A 13 -9.20 1.67 -2.13
CA GLY A 13 -9.43 1.79 -3.57
C GLY A 13 -8.63 2.90 -4.26
N ASP A 14 -7.99 3.80 -3.51
CA ASP A 14 -7.11 4.83 -4.07
C ASP A 14 -5.92 4.19 -4.80
N ASP A 15 -5.46 4.86 -5.86
CA ASP A 15 -4.34 4.38 -6.64
C ASP A 15 -3.03 4.54 -5.87
N VAL A 16 -2.17 3.54 -5.97
CA VAL A 16 -0.77 3.65 -5.59
C VAL A 16 0.03 3.90 -6.86
N VAL A 17 0.84 4.96 -6.88
CA VAL A 17 1.65 5.34 -8.05
C VAL A 17 3.10 5.58 -7.64
N ASN A 18 4.03 5.57 -8.60
CA ASN A 18 5.37 6.10 -8.37
C ASN A 18 5.48 7.57 -8.79
N TYR A 19 6.66 8.15 -8.58
CA TYR A 19 6.94 9.55 -8.94
C TYR A 19 6.97 9.81 -10.45
N ASP A 20 7.08 8.75 -11.27
CA ASP A 20 6.95 8.81 -12.73
C ASP A 20 5.48 8.70 -13.20
N GLY A 21 4.53 8.56 -12.27
CA GLY A 21 3.10 8.43 -12.54
C GLY A 21 2.67 7.02 -12.96
N GLU A 22 3.53 6.02 -12.84
CA GLU A 22 3.16 4.63 -13.12
C GLU A 22 2.26 4.07 -12.03
N ASN A 23 1.16 3.44 -12.42
CA ASN A 23 0.27 2.73 -11.49
C ASN A 23 0.97 1.47 -10.92
N LEU A 24 1.05 1.41 -9.60
CA LEU A 24 1.64 0.35 -8.78
C LEU A 24 0.58 -0.50 -8.07
N GLY A 25 -0.69 -0.37 -8.44
CA GLY A 25 -1.82 -1.05 -7.84
C GLY A 25 -2.75 -0.10 -7.08
N LYS A 26 -3.45 -0.65 -6.10
CA LYS A 26 -4.47 0.05 -5.31
C LYS A 26 -4.33 -0.27 -3.84
N VAL A 27 -4.74 0.67 -2.98
CA VAL A 27 -4.94 0.40 -1.55
C VAL A 27 -6.07 -0.61 -1.40
N LYS A 28 -5.76 -1.77 -0.81
CA LYS A 28 -6.71 -2.87 -0.62
C LYS A 28 -7.29 -2.89 0.79
N GLU A 29 -6.43 -2.75 1.80
CA GLU A 29 -6.80 -2.76 3.22
C GLU A 29 -5.85 -1.89 4.04
N ILE A 30 -6.27 -1.54 5.25
CA ILE A 30 -5.44 -0.87 6.26
C ILE A 30 -5.42 -1.77 7.48
N MET A 31 -4.22 -2.13 7.93
CA MET A 31 -4.05 -3.00 9.08
C MET A 31 -3.82 -2.13 10.31
N LEU A 32 -4.68 -2.29 11.32
CA LEU A 32 -4.56 -1.62 12.61
C LEU A 32 -3.90 -2.57 13.61
N ASP A 33 -2.94 -2.05 14.36
CA ASP A 33 -2.47 -2.71 15.57
C ASP A 33 -3.46 -2.43 16.70
N THR A 34 -4.14 -3.47 17.17
CA THR A 34 -5.17 -3.35 18.20
C THR A 34 -4.61 -3.10 19.60
N ASN A 35 -3.31 -3.29 19.81
CA ASN A 35 -2.65 -3.00 21.09
C ASN A 35 -2.32 -1.51 21.22
N THR A 36 -1.94 -0.85 20.11
CA THR A 36 -1.53 0.57 20.09
C THR A 36 -2.62 1.50 19.55
N GLY A 37 -3.53 0.98 18.72
CA GLY A 37 -4.52 1.76 17.99
C GLY A 37 -3.97 2.45 16.74
N GLU A 38 -2.72 2.17 16.37
CA GLU A 38 -2.04 2.78 15.22
C GLU A 38 -2.19 1.96 13.94
N VAL A 39 -1.96 2.60 12.78
CA VAL A 39 -1.87 1.88 11.50
C VAL A 39 -0.52 1.17 11.45
N ALA A 40 -0.55 -0.17 11.48
CA ALA A 40 0.63 -1.00 11.30
C ALA A 40 1.18 -0.87 9.88
N TYR A 41 0.31 -1.08 8.88
CA TYR A 41 0.66 -0.96 7.46
C TYR A 41 -0.56 -0.91 6.54
N VAL A 42 -0.32 -0.55 5.29
CA VAL A 42 -1.31 -0.55 4.20
C VAL A 42 -1.06 -1.76 3.31
N VAL A 43 -2.13 -2.47 2.95
CA VAL A 43 -2.07 -3.56 1.98
C VAL A 43 -2.27 -2.99 0.58
N VAL A 44 -1.31 -3.18 -0.31
CA VAL A 44 -1.41 -2.79 -1.72
C VAL A 44 -1.69 -4.02 -2.57
N SER A 45 -2.75 -3.99 -3.36
CA SER A 45 -3.04 -5.00 -4.38
C SER A 45 -2.52 -4.57 -5.73
N PHE A 46 -1.63 -5.37 -6.32
CA PHE A 46 -1.14 -5.19 -7.68
C PHE A 46 -1.85 -6.15 -8.63
N GLU A 47 -2.77 -5.60 -9.41
CA GLU A 47 -3.47 -6.27 -10.50
C GLU A 47 -2.72 -5.96 -11.81
N GLY A 48 -2.28 -6.96 -12.56
CA GLY A 48 -1.50 -6.70 -13.79
C GLY A 48 -0.53 -7.79 -14.24
N PHE A 49 -0.44 -8.91 -13.51
CA PHE A 49 0.23 -10.10 -14.02
C PHE A 49 -0.81 -11.01 -14.67
N LEU A 50 -0.82 -11.07 -16.01
CA LEU A 50 -1.54 -12.11 -16.75
C LEU A 50 -1.12 -13.49 -16.18
N GLY A 51 -2.05 -14.16 -15.49
CA GLY A 51 -1.89 -15.55 -15.05
C GLY A 51 -1.33 -15.80 -13.64
N MET A 52 -1.04 -14.78 -12.81
CA MET A 52 -0.54 -14.99 -11.43
C MET A 52 -1.51 -14.61 -10.30
N GLY A 53 -2.71 -14.10 -10.63
CA GLY A 53 -3.63 -13.54 -9.63
C GLY A 53 -3.08 -12.27 -8.98
N ASP A 54 -3.88 -11.60 -8.16
CA ASP A 54 -3.45 -10.36 -7.51
C ASP A 54 -2.33 -10.64 -6.50
N LYS A 55 -1.25 -9.87 -6.61
CA LYS A 55 -0.18 -9.84 -5.59
C LYS A 55 -0.54 -8.82 -4.52
N LEU A 56 -0.31 -9.18 -3.26
CA LEU A 56 -0.49 -8.27 -2.13
C LEU A 56 0.86 -7.92 -1.52
N PHE A 57 0.98 -6.69 -1.05
CA PHE A 57 2.18 -6.15 -0.39
C PHE A 57 1.79 -5.43 0.90
N ALA A 58 2.50 -5.68 2.00
CA ALA A 58 2.37 -4.90 3.24
C ALA A 58 3.36 -3.75 3.19
N VAL A 59 2.87 -2.53 3.06
CA VAL A 59 3.71 -1.34 2.92
C VAL A 59 3.50 -0.44 4.14
N PRO A 60 4.56 -0.04 4.87
CA PRO A 60 4.45 0.90 5.97
C PRO A 60 3.76 2.19 5.51
N LEU A 61 2.85 2.73 6.31
CA LEU A 61 2.17 4.00 5.96
C LEU A 61 3.18 5.13 5.70
N LYS A 62 4.28 5.16 6.45
CA LYS A 62 5.38 6.13 6.31
C LYS A 62 6.14 6.06 4.98
N ALA A 63 6.01 4.97 4.22
CA ALA A 63 6.65 4.84 2.92
C ALA A 63 5.91 5.61 1.81
N PHE A 64 4.69 6.08 2.10
CA PHE A 64 3.88 6.83 1.15
C PHE A 64 3.98 8.35 1.36
N GLU A 65 4.00 9.07 0.26
CA GLU A 65 3.51 10.46 0.21
C GLU A 65 2.03 10.43 -0.18
N ILE A 66 1.16 11.08 0.60
CA ILE A 66 -0.29 11.09 0.36
C ILE A 66 -0.67 12.31 -0.48
N ASP A 67 -1.09 12.09 -1.73
CA ASP A 67 -1.57 13.10 -2.66
C ASP A 67 -3.09 13.18 -2.63
N THR A 68 -3.62 14.04 -1.75
CA THR A 68 -5.06 14.21 -1.59
C THR A 68 -5.75 14.97 -2.71
N ALA A 69 -4.99 15.75 -3.49
CA ALA A 69 -5.54 16.47 -4.64
C ALA A 69 -5.92 15.47 -5.75
N ASN A 70 -5.11 14.43 -5.92
CA ASN A 70 -5.32 13.40 -6.93
C ASN A 70 -5.95 12.11 -6.39
N LYS A 71 -6.10 11.97 -5.06
CA LYS A 71 -6.56 10.74 -4.36
C LYS A 71 -5.64 9.56 -4.64
N GLN A 72 -4.35 9.75 -4.38
CA GLN A 72 -3.30 8.78 -4.68
C GLN A 72 -2.27 8.69 -3.56
N PHE A 73 -1.66 7.51 -3.45
CA PHE A 73 -0.53 7.26 -2.58
C PHE A 73 0.72 7.10 -3.46
N LYS A 74 1.73 7.94 -3.25
CA LYS A 74 2.99 7.87 -4.00
C LYS A 74 3.99 7.02 -3.24
N LEU A 75 4.55 6.01 -3.91
CA LEU A 75 5.57 5.12 -3.38
C LEU A 75 6.85 5.26 -4.21
N ASN A 76 8.00 5.38 -3.55
CA ASN A 76 9.29 5.46 -4.23
C ASN A 76 9.79 4.07 -4.68
N LYS A 77 9.06 3.43 -5.60
CA LYS A 77 9.38 2.11 -6.17
C LYS A 77 8.98 2.03 -7.63
N SER A 78 9.76 1.32 -8.43
CA SER A 78 9.39 0.92 -9.78
C SER A 78 8.47 -0.31 -9.78
N LYS A 79 7.75 -0.53 -10.88
CA LYS A 79 7.01 -1.79 -11.10
C LYS A 79 7.91 -3.02 -11.06
N GLU A 80 9.17 -2.89 -11.47
CA GLU A 80 10.14 -3.99 -11.47
C GLU A 80 10.59 -4.34 -10.05
N GLU A 81 10.80 -3.36 -9.19
CA GLU A 81 11.05 -3.61 -7.78
C GLU A 81 9.87 -4.34 -7.14
N LEU A 82 8.62 -3.90 -7.40
CA LEU A 82 7.43 -4.59 -6.90
C LEU A 82 7.26 -6.03 -7.41
N LYS A 83 7.77 -6.36 -8.60
CA LYS A 83 7.76 -7.75 -9.09
C LYS A 83 8.53 -8.69 -8.17
N ASN A 84 9.63 -8.17 -7.62
CA ASN A 84 10.60 -8.90 -6.81
C ASN A 84 10.42 -8.66 -5.31
N ALA A 85 9.53 -7.73 -4.93
CA ALA A 85 9.21 -7.44 -3.55
C ALA A 85 8.59 -8.66 -2.84
N PRO A 86 8.82 -8.79 -1.52
CA PRO A 86 8.17 -9.82 -0.73
C PRO A 86 6.64 -9.72 -0.80
N LYS A 87 5.99 -10.85 -1.11
CA LYS A 87 4.54 -10.93 -1.27
C LYS A 87 3.89 -11.32 0.05
N LEU A 88 2.71 -10.80 0.29
CA LEU A 88 1.84 -11.31 1.34
C LEU A 88 1.10 -12.56 0.86
N ASP A 89 1.00 -13.53 1.76
CA ASP A 89 0.00 -14.58 1.64
C ASP A 89 -1.35 -14.04 2.12
N LYS A 90 -2.38 -14.12 1.27
CA LYS A 90 -3.74 -13.66 1.60
C LYS A 90 -4.33 -14.42 2.79
N ASN A 91 -3.81 -15.61 3.10
CA ASN A 91 -4.24 -16.44 4.22
C ASN A 91 -3.38 -16.27 5.48
N ASN A 92 -2.29 -15.50 5.41
CA ASN A 92 -1.37 -15.29 6.53
C ASN A 92 -0.84 -13.86 6.56
N TRP A 93 -1.56 -12.99 7.27
CA TRP A 93 -1.20 -11.59 7.44
C TRP A 93 0.00 -11.45 8.38
N PRO A 94 1.04 -10.69 8.02
CA PRO A 94 2.22 -10.53 8.87
C PRO A 94 1.92 -9.59 10.04
N GLU A 95 2.56 -9.83 11.18
CA GLU A 95 2.45 -8.94 12.35
C GLU A 95 3.12 -7.57 12.10
N THR A 96 4.07 -7.49 11.18
CA THR A 96 4.81 -6.27 10.82
C THR A 96 5.15 -6.24 9.33
N THR A 97 5.51 -5.06 8.83
CA THR A 97 6.11 -4.92 7.49
C THR A 97 7.50 -5.51 7.45
N LEU A 98 7.89 -6.00 6.28
CA LEU A 98 9.25 -6.47 6.03
C LEU A 98 10.19 -5.27 5.84
N ASP A 99 11.48 -5.42 6.15
CA ASP A 99 12.52 -4.37 6.05
C ASP A 99 12.84 -3.90 4.61
N TYR A 100 11.95 -4.17 3.67
CA TYR A 100 12.10 -3.91 2.23
C TYR A 100 11.66 -2.48 1.81
N TRP A 101 10.86 -1.82 2.65
CA TRP A 101 10.06 -0.65 2.27
C TRP A 101 10.63 0.69 2.73
#